data_AF-A0A1V3XMT6-F1
#
_entry.id   AF-A0A1V3XMT6-F1
#
_cell.length_a   1.000
_cell.length_b   1.000
_cell.length_c   1.000
_cell.angle_alpha   90.00
_cell.angle_beta   90.00
_cell.angle_gamma   90.00
#
_symmetry.space_group_name_H-M   'P 1'
#
loop_
_entity.id
_entity.type
_entity.pdbx_description
1 polymer ?
#
loop_
_entity_poly.entity_id
_entity_poly.type
_entity_poly.pdbx_seq_one_letter_code
_entity_poly.pdbx_strand_id
1 'polypeptide(L)'
;MSDDAELSYAELHRRANRLARWLIRHGIGAEDIVGLRMATSVEFVVAMFAVLKAGAAYLPIDPAYPQDRIDYLITDTEPKMVLGHHDFDAAEQAAAHLPDDVLTDADRIRPLHPAHLAYVIYTSGSTGRPKGVAVPHQAIAEHVDGFIAEWSMTADDRLLQSSSVSFDASLLDIFVTLSLGARLIVPKPGAFADIPYVADLISRHRVTVLHMVPSMLSTLLLLPQIDEWRQLRHVPVGGEALPGELADKFARHFDAELRNHYGPTEAVVCATHLQVSGPQGTGVVPIGVPNRNVYAYVLDSELQPVPAGVVGELYLGGTQLARGYLGRPGLTAQRFVADPFNPGMRLYRSGDLVRRNLSGQLEFVGRADEQVKIRGFRIELGEVESVIATHPAVRHCLVVAEDTATGPALAAYLVPAAGESGPTVGIDFDDIRAHAAAVLPDYMVPGAFAVIREIPLGVSGKLDKRALPAATPITARRCREPATAAERRMCGIFARLFGCRDVSVDDSFFGLGGHSLLAARLIAQIHAEFGVRLNVRAVFDTRPRRGWRPGWWTRQNCAVPARNSSQRLARHGRRCRIPSWRCGSTTGCEAPTTSSTWHWRFGSTVRWTRLRCSRRSTTW
;
A
#
# COMPACT_ATOMS: atom_id res chain seq x y z
N MET A 1 -1.72 -17.71 -20.05
CA MET A 1 -2.19 -16.31 -20.14
C MET A 1 -1.86 -15.83 -21.54
N SER A 2 -2.86 -15.37 -22.29
CA SER A 2 -2.63 -14.77 -23.61
C SER A 2 -2.26 -13.31 -23.39
N ASP A 3 -1.06 -12.90 -23.81
CA ASP A 3 -0.58 -11.51 -23.69
C ASP A 3 -1.41 -10.50 -24.52
N ASP A 4 -2.41 -10.98 -25.30
CA ASP A 4 -3.28 -10.18 -26.18
C ASP A 4 -4.79 -10.46 -25.99
N ALA A 5 -5.22 -10.90 -24.79
CA ALA A 5 -6.65 -11.11 -24.53
C ALA A 5 -7.40 -9.77 -24.47
N GLU A 6 -8.34 -9.54 -25.39
CA GLU A 6 -9.29 -8.42 -25.37
C GLU A 6 -10.69 -8.95 -25.03
N LEU A 7 -11.38 -8.25 -24.12
CA LEU A 7 -12.79 -8.52 -23.81
C LEU A 7 -13.61 -7.27 -24.08
N SER A 8 -14.70 -7.45 -24.81
CA SER A 8 -15.81 -6.50 -24.81
C SER A 8 -16.51 -6.46 -23.44
N TYR A 9 -17.23 -5.38 -23.17
CA TYR A 9 -18.10 -5.29 -21.99
C TYR A 9 -19.08 -6.46 -21.89
N ALA A 10 -19.65 -6.90 -23.01
CA ALA A 10 -20.57 -8.03 -23.05
C ALA A 10 -19.88 -9.34 -22.66
N GLU A 11 -18.64 -9.57 -23.10
CA GLU A 11 -17.87 -10.77 -22.72
C GLU A 11 -17.45 -10.74 -21.26
N LEU A 12 -16.95 -9.62 -20.76
CA LEU A 12 -16.65 -9.42 -19.34
C LEU A 12 -17.89 -9.70 -18.49
N HIS A 13 -19.03 -9.11 -18.86
CA HIS A 13 -20.28 -9.27 -18.13
C HIS A 13 -20.78 -10.72 -18.14
N ARG A 14 -20.72 -11.41 -19.29
CA ARG A 14 -21.11 -12.82 -19.39
C ARG A 14 -20.22 -13.73 -18.53
N ARG A 15 -18.89 -13.58 -18.63
CA ARG A 15 -17.93 -14.36 -17.82
C ARG A 15 -18.15 -14.14 -16.32
N ALA A 16 -18.27 -12.87 -15.92
CA ALA A 16 -18.48 -12.51 -14.52
C ALA A 16 -19.85 -13.01 -13.99
N ASN A 17 -20.92 -12.94 -14.78
CA ASN A 17 -22.23 -13.44 -14.38
C ASN A 17 -22.24 -14.97 -14.18
N ARG A 18 -21.64 -15.72 -15.11
CA ARG A 18 -21.51 -17.18 -14.99
C ARG A 18 -20.74 -17.55 -13.73
N LEU A 19 -19.58 -16.92 -13.52
CA LEU A 19 -18.76 -17.17 -12.34
C LEU A 19 -19.48 -16.73 -11.04
N ALA A 20 -20.23 -15.63 -11.05
CA ALA A 20 -21.04 -15.20 -9.90
C ALA A 20 -22.10 -16.26 -9.52
N ARG A 21 -22.78 -16.85 -10.51
CA ARG A 21 -23.73 -17.95 -10.26
C ARG A 21 -23.05 -19.19 -9.71
N TRP A 22 -21.84 -19.49 -10.17
CA TRP A 22 -21.03 -20.56 -9.60
C TRP A 22 -20.69 -20.27 -8.13
N LEU A 23 -20.24 -19.05 -7.80
CA LEU A 23 -19.97 -18.62 -6.42
C LEU A 23 -21.21 -18.74 -5.53
N ILE A 24 -22.37 -18.28 -6.00
CA ILE A 24 -23.66 -18.40 -5.31
C ILE A 24 -24.00 -19.88 -5.03
N ARG A 25 -23.82 -20.78 -6.00
CA ARG A 25 -24.04 -22.22 -5.78
C ARG A 25 -23.09 -22.83 -4.75
N HIS A 26 -21.94 -22.20 -4.52
CA HIS A 26 -20.97 -22.58 -3.47
C HIS A 26 -21.19 -21.83 -2.15
N GLY A 27 -22.36 -21.20 -2.00
CA GLY A 27 -22.75 -20.60 -0.74
C GLY A 27 -22.27 -19.16 -0.54
N ILE A 28 -21.63 -18.53 -1.53
CA ILE A 28 -21.15 -17.14 -1.44
C ILE A 28 -22.30 -16.13 -1.57
N GLY A 29 -22.37 -15.15 -0.69
CA GLY A 29 -23.31 -14.03 -0.79
C GLY A 29 -22.93 -12.82 0.08
N ALA A 30 -23.87 -11.90 0.30
CA ALA A 30 -23.66 -10.68 1.09
C ALA A 30 -22.92 -10.90 2.42
N GLU A 31 -21.95 -10.02 2.72
CA GLU A 31 -21.06 -10.09 3.91
C GLU A 31 -20.07 -11.26 3.94
N ASP A 32 -20.11 -12.20 2.98
CA ASP A 32 -18.99 -13.13 2.80
C ASP A 32 -17.81 -12.40 2.13
N ILE A 33 -16.59 -12.88 2.40
CA ILE A 33 -15.37 -12.40 1.76
C ILE A 33 -14.76 -13.54 0.94
N VAL A 34 -14.42 -13.24 -0.32
CA VAL A 34 -13.67 -14.12 -1.21
C VAL A 34 -12.26 -13.56 -1.41
N GLY A 35 -11.24 -14.34 -1.04
CA GLY A 35 -9.84 -13.99 -1.31
C GLY A 35 -9.50 -14.21 -2.77
N LEU A 36 -8.95 -13.22 -3.46
CA LEU A 36 -8.46 -13.32 -4.84
C LEU A 36 -6.94 -13.32 -4.83
N ARG A 37 -6.33 -14.52 -4.84
CA ARG A 37 -4.87 -14.70 -4.87
C ARG A 37 -4.37 -14.67 -6.31
N MET A 38 -4.46 -13.50 -6.93
CA MET A 38 -4.17 -13.29 -8.34
C MET A 38 -3.38 -11.99 -8.54
N ALA A 39 -2.51 -11.98 -9.53
CA ALA A 39 -1.82 -10.76 -9.94
C ALA A 39 -2.73 -9.93 -10.85
N THR A 40 -2.29 -8.72 -11.22
CA THR A 40 -2.97 -7.91 -12.23
C THR A 40 -3.14 -8.69 -13.53
N SER A 41 -4.39 -8.96 -13.91
CA SER A 41 -4.76 -9.62 -15.16
C SER A 41 -6.23 -9.39 -15.50
N VAL A 42 -6.64 -9.77 -16.72
CA VAL A 42 -8.05 -9.74 -17.13
C VAL A 42 -8.89 -10.69 -16.26
N GLU A 43 -8.34 -11.85 -15.91
CA GLU A 43 -8.98 -12.84 -15.05
C GLU A 43 -9.24 -12.29 -13.64
N PHE A 44 -8.32 -11.48 -13.09
CA PHE A 44 -8.57 -10.79 -11.83
C PHE A 44 -9.80 -9.86 -11.94
N VAL A 45 -9.92 -9.09 -13.03
CA VAL A 45 -11.06 -8.20 -13.25
C VAL A 45 -12.36 -9.01 -13.35
N VAL A 46 -12.37 -10.13 -14.09
CA VAL A 46 -13.52 -11.05 -14.17
C VAL A 46 -13.90 -11.58 -12.79
N ALA A 47 -12.92 -12.08 -12.03
CA ALA A 47 -13.14 -12.63 -10.69
C ALA A 47 -13.67 -11.57 -9.71
N MET A 48 -13.10 -10.36 -9.73
CA MET A 48 -13.54 -9.24 -8.92
C MET A 48 -15.01 -8.92 -9.17
N PHE A 49 -15.41 -8.73 -10.43
CA PHE A 49 -16.82 -8.48 -10.75
C PHE A 49 -17.73 -9.66 -10.44
N ALA A 50 -17.26 -10.91 -10.59
CA ALA A 50 -18.05 -12.08 -10.23
C ALA A 50 -18.37 -12.12 -8.72
N VAL A 51 -17.39 -11.82 -7.88
CA VAL A 51 -17.57 -11.73 -6.42
C VAL A 51 -18.57 -10.63 -6.06
N LEU A 52 -18.40 -9.43 -6.63
CA LEU A 52 -19.31 -8.30 -6.40
C LEU A 52 -20.74 -8.61 -6.90
N LYS A 53 -20.89 -9.28 -8.04
CA LYS A 53 -22.19 -9.68 -8.61
C LYS A 53 -22.90 -10.75 -7.77
N ALA A 54 -22.13 -11.66 -7.17
CA ALA A 54 -22.62 -12.61 -6.16
C ALA A 54 -23.07 -11.90 -4.87
N GLY A 55 -22.73 -10.63 -4.71
CA GLY A 55 -23.05 -9.78 -3.56
C GLY A 55 -22.01 -9.84 -2.44
N ALA A 56 -20.91 -10.56 -2.61
CA ALA A 56 -19.84 -10.70 -1.63
C ALA A 56 -18.76 -9.63 -1.80
N ALA A 57 -17.93 -9.47 -0.77
CA ALA A 57 -16.74 -8.64 -0.86
C ALA A 57 -15.54 -9.46 -1.33
N TYR A 58 -14.60 -8.82 -2.03
CA TYR A 58 -13.32 -9.45 -2.35
C TYR A 58 -12.17 -8.92 -1.48
N LEU A 59 -11.18 -9.77 -1.25
CA LEU A 59 -9.89 -9.43 -0.67
C LEU A 59 -8.81 -9.70 -1.73
N PRO A 60 -8.18 -8.69 -2.34
CA PRO A 60 -7.05 -8.91 -3.23
C PRO A 60 -5.83 -9.40 -2.43
N ILE A 61 -5.18 -10.46 -2.89
CA ILE A 61 -3.98 -11.03 -2.28
C ILE A 61 -2.91 -11.13 -3.38
N ASP A 62 -1.89 -10.28 -3.33
CA ASP A 62 -0.77 -10.37 -4.27
C ASP A 62 -0.04 -11.71 -4.11
N PRO A 63 0.00 -12.56 -5.15
CA PRO A 63 0.71 -13.84 -5.08
C PRO A 63 2.23 -13.68 -4.91
N ALA A 64 2.79 -12.50 -5.15
CA ALA A 64 4.20 -12.18 -4.95
C ALA A 64 4.56 -11.85 -3.50
N TYR A 65 3.57 -11.71 -2.60
CA TYR A 65 3.87 -11.54 -1.17
C TYR A 65 4.51 -12.78 -0.56
N PRO A 66 5.35 -12.62 0.49
CA PRO A 66 5.85 -13.74 1.28
C PRO A 66 4.71 -14.62 1.81
N GLN A 67 4.93 -15.93 1.90
CA GLN A 67 3.88 -16.87 2.28
C GLN A 67 3.31 -16.58 3.68
N ASP A 68 4.15 -16.19 4.64
CA ASP A 68 3.71 -15.81 6.00
C ASP A 68 2.74 -14.62 5.98
N ARG A 69 2.97 -13.66 5.07
CA ARG A 69 2.06 -12.52 4.88
C ARG A 69 0.74 -12.99 4.28
N ILE A 70 0.78 -13.86 3.27
CA ILE A 70 -0.43 -14.44 2.67
C ILE A 70 -1.24 -15.21 3.73
N ASP A 71 -0.57 -16.03 4.54
CA ASP A 71 -1.18 -16.82 5.61
C ASP A 71 -1.79 -15.91 6.68
N TYR A 72 -1.12 -14.80 7.02
CA TYR A 72 -1.67 -13.78 7.91
C TYR A 72 -2.96 -13.17 7.35
N LEU A 73 -2.96 -12.73 6.08
CA LEU A 73 -4.14 -12.13 5.45
C LEU A 73 -5.33 -13.10 5.45
N ILE A 74 -5.09 -14.37 5.11
CA ILE A 74 -6.13 -15.42 5.12
C ILE A 74 -6.61 -15.70 6.54
N THR A 75 -5.70 -15.78 7.52
CA THR A 75 -6.06 -16.08 8.92
C THR A 75 -6.81 -14.93 9.58
N ASP A 76 -6.42 -13.67 9.32
CA ASP A 76 -7.07 -12.50 9.93
C ASP A 76 -8.41 -12.17 9.27
N THR A 77 -8.58 -12.45 7.98
CA THR A 77 -9.85 -12.25 7.26
C THR A 77 -10.82 -13.43 7.37
N GLU A 78 -10.31 -14.66 7.51
CA GLU A 78 -11.09 -15.90 7.42
C GLU A 78 -12.03 -15.91 6.18
N PRO A 79 -11.51 -15.71 4.96
CA PRO A 79 -12.34 -15.66 3.76
C PRO A 79 -13.05 -17.00 3.56
N LYS A 80 -14.30 -16.96 3.11
CA LYS A 80 -15.12 -18.16 2.90
C LYS A 80 -14.60 -19.03 1.76
N MET A 81 -13.89 -18.41 0.82
CA MET A 81 -13.22 -19.06 -0.31
C MET A 81 -12.01 -18.24 -0.71
N VAL A 82 -10.96 -18.90 -1.19
CA VAL A 82 -9.82 -18.26 -1.86
C VAL A 82 -9.72 -18.81 -3.27
N LEU A 83 -9.64 -17.92 -4.26
CA LEU A 83 -9.43 -18.26 -5.66
C LEU A 83 -8.00 -17.88 -6.07
N GLY A 84 -7.16 -18.89 -6.30
CA GLY A 84 -5.93 -18.73 -7.06
C GLY A 84 -6.18 -18.86 -8.57
N HIS A 85 -5.14 -18.74 -9.39
CA HIS A 85 -5.27 -18.86 -10.86
C HIS A 85 -5.84 -20.22 -11.29
N HIS A 86 -5.32 -21.32 -10.73
CA HIS A 86 -5.81 -22.67 -11.03
C HIS A 86 -7.25 -22.90 -10.56
N ASP A 87 -7.60 -22.38 -9.39
CA ASP A 87 -8.97 -22.48 -8.85
C ASP A 87 -9.95 -21.67 -9.71
N PHE A 88 -9.51 -20.49 -10.18
CA PHE A 88 -10.27 -19.65 -11.09
C PHE A 88 -10.53 -20.36 -12.42
N ASP A 89 -9.51 -20.94 -13.06
CA ASP A 89 -9.67 -21.64 -14.34
C ASP A 89 -10.66 -22.81 -14.21
N ALA A 90 -10.56 -23.59 -13.13
CA ALA A 90 -11.48 -24.69 -12.85
C ALA A 90 -12.92 -24.18 -12.58
N ALA A 91 -13.06 -23.11 -11.80
CA ALA A 91 -14.35 -22.50 -11.52
C ALA A 91 -15.00 -21.92 -12.78
N GLU A 92 -14.22 -21.27 -13.64
CA GLU A 92 -14.69 -20.71 -14.91
C GLU A 92 -15.15 -21.80 -15.89
N GLN A 93 -14.39 -22.90 -15.99
CA GLN A 93 -14.80 -24.06 -16.78
C GLN A 93 -16.09 -24.69 -16.25
N ALA A 94 -16.21 -24.87 -14.93
CA ALA A 94 -17.42 -25.37 -14.30
C ALA A 94 -18.62 -24.42 -14.47
N ALA A 95 -18.36 -23.11 -14.55
CA ALA A 95 -19.36 -22.08 -14.76
C ALA A 95 -19.79 -21.92 -16.23
N ALA A 96 -19.06 -22.52 -17.19
CA ALA A 96 -19.24 -22.25 -18.62
C ALA A 96 -20.67 -22.49 -19.13
N HIS A 97 -21.40 -23.44 -18.54
CA HIS A 97 -22.78 -23.79 -18.89
C HIS A 97 -23.85 -23.04 -18.08
N LEU A 98 -23.47 -22.16 -17.17
CA LEU A 98 -24.41 -21.40 -16.35
C LEU A 98 -25.04 -20.25 -17.17
N PRO A 99 -26.26 -19.81 -16.81
CA PRO A 99 -26.86 -18.63 -17.39
C PRO A 99 -25.97 -17.39 -17.22
N ASP A 100 -25.95 -16.51 -18.23
CA ASP A 100 -25.14 -15.29 -18.25
C ASP A 100 -25.97 -13.99 -18.21
N ASP A 101 -27.27 -14.12 -17.95
CA ASP A 101 -28.20 -13.03 -17.72
C ASP A 101 -27.89 -12.24 -16.43
N VAL A 102 -28.46 -11.04 -16.32
CA VAL A 102 -28.23 -10.12 -15.20
C VAL A 102 -28.73 -10.74 -13.90
N LEU A 103 -27.84 -10.83 -12.90
CA LEU A 103 -28.20 -11.32 -11.57
C LEU A 103 -29.05 -10.30 -10.79
N THR A 104 -30.14 -10.79 -10.22
CA THR A 104 -31.03 -10.08 -9.30
C THR A 104 -30.89 -10.60 -7.88
N ASP A 105 -31.55 -9.96 -6.90
CA ASP A 105 -31.58 -10.47 -5.53
C ASP A 105 -32.29 -11.82 -5.39
N ALA A 106 -33.14 -12.20 -6.36
CA ALA A 106 -33.76 -13.53 -6.39
C ALA A 106 -32.74 -14.65 -6.70
N ASP A 107 -31.64 -14.30 -7.38
CA ASP A 107 -30.56 -15.23 -7.66
C ASP A 107 -29.59 -15.38 -6.48
N ARG A 108 -29.49 -14.35 -5.63
CA ARG A 108 -28.52 -14.29 -4.53
C ARG A 108 -29.01 -15.05 -3.31
N ILE A 109 -28.04 -15.55 -2.52
CA ILE A 109 -28.33 -16.19 -1.22
C ILE A 109 -28.93 -15.18 -0.23
N ARG A 110 -28.48 -13.92 -0.31
CA ARG A 110 -28.90 -12.80 0.52
C ARG A 110 -29.02 -11.56 -0.37
N PRO A 111 -30.07 -10.72 -0.19
CA PRO A 111 -30.19 -9.47 -0.91
C PRO A 111 -28.97 -8.56 -0.73
N LEU A 112 -28.58 -7.83 -1.78
CA LEU A 112 -27.45 -6.91 -1.72
C LEU A 112 -27.92 -5.51 -1.30
N HIS A 113 -27.35 -4.98 -0.22
CA HIS A 113 -27.61 -3.62 0.26
C HIS A 113 -26.37 -2.74 0.05
N PRO A 114 -26.51 -1.42 -0.25
CA PRO A 114 -25.36 -0.52 -0.42
C PRO A 114 -24.41 -0.44 0.78
N ALA A 115 -24.91 -0.76 1.98
CA ALA A 115 -24.12 -0.81 3.21
C ALA A 115 -23.24 -2.07 3.34
N HIS A 116 -23.48 -3.11 2.52
CA HIS A 116 -22.66 -4.32 2.53
C HIS A 116 -21.26 -4.05 1.97
N LEU A 117 -20.30 -4.87 2.42
CA LEU A 117 -18.91 -4.77 1.97
C LEU A 117 -18.78 -5.02 0.46
N ALA A 118 -18.01 -4.17 -0.21
CA ALA A 118 -17.55 -4.38 -1.58
C ALA A 118 -16.15 -4.99 -1.60
N TYR A 119 -15.27 -4.52 -0.72
CA TYR A 119 -13.90 -5.03 -0.65
C TYR A 119 -13.26 -4.84 0.73
N VAL A 120 -12.17 -5.57 0.94
CA VAL A 120 -11.26 -5.38 2.07
C VAL A 120 -9.85 -5.19 1.53
N ILE A 121 -9.20 -4.08 1.87
CA ILE A 121 -7.80 -3.82 1.50
C ILE A 121 -6.95 -3.69 2.75
N TYR A 122 -5.83 -4.42 2.78
CA TYR A 122 -4.91 -4.37 3.91
C TYR A 122 -3.92 -3.22 3.78
N THR A 123 -3.77 -2.50 4.88
CA THR A 123 -2.75 -1.46 5.07
C THR A 123 -1.77 -1.89 6.15
N SER A 124 -0.59 -1.27 6.18
CA SER A 124 0.35 -1.43 7.30
C SER A 124 -0.28 -0.98 8.61
N GLY A 125 0.07 -1.64 9.71
CA GLY A 125 -0.50 -1.32 11.03
C GLY A 125 0.54 -0.78 12.01
N SER A 126 0.18 0.28 12.74
CA SER A 126 1.04 0.91 13.75
C SER A 126 1.40 -0.01 14.92
N THR A 127 0.65 -1.10 15.13
CA THR A 127 0.96 -2.16 16.12
C THR A 127 1.84 -3.27 15.54
N GLY A 128 2.39 -3.05 14.35
CA GLY A 128 3.27 -3.95 13.63
C GLY A 128 2.61 -5.12 12.90
N ARG A 129 1.29 -5.11 12.74
CA ARG A 129 0.56 -6.11 11.94
C ARG A 129 -0.39 -5.44 10.96
N PRO A 130 -0.50 -5.90 9.70
CA PRO A 130 -1.41 -5.33 8.73
C PRO A 130 -2.87 -5.34 9.21
N LYS A 131 -3.64 -4.33 8.79
CA LYS A 131 -5.06 -4.16 9.16
C LYS A 131 -5.94 -4.09 7.91
N GLY A 132 -6.98 -4.91 7.86
CA GLY A 132 -7.95 -4.92 6.75
C GLY A 132 -8.95 -3.77 6.87
N VAL A 133 -8.94 -2.83 5.92
CA VAL A 133 -9.92 -1.75 5.81
C VAL A 133 -11.13 -2.27 5.05
N ALA A 134 -12.28 -2.34 5.72
CA ALA A 134 -13.51 -2.88 5.15
C ALA A 134 -14.38 -1.77 4.56
N VAL A 135 -14.57 -1.77 3.24
CA VAL A 135 -15.25 -0.69 2.51
C VAL A 135 -16.61 -1.15 1.96
N PRO A 136 -17.71 -0.43 2.23
CA PRO A 136 -19.02 -0.76 1.70
C PRO A 136 -19.22 -0.29 0.26
N HIS A 137 -20.16 -0.92 -0.46
CA HIS A 137 -20.53 -0.57 -1.84
C HIS A 137 -20.85 0.91 -2.02
N GLN A 138 -21.67 1.49 -1.13
CA GLN A 138 -22.09 2.88 -1.23
C GLN A 138 -20.91 3.86 -1.22
N ALA A 139 -19.85 3.55 -0.47
CA ALA A 139 -18.73 4.47 -0.30
C ALA A 139 -17.85 4.52 -1.57
N ILE A 140 -17.60 3.36 -2.19
CA ILE A 140 -16.85 3.30 -3.46
C ILE A 140 -17.71 3.76 -4.65
N ALA A 141 -19.02 3.50 -4.66
CA ALA A 141 -19.91 4.00 -5.71
C ALA A 141 -19.96 5.53 -5.71
N GLU A 142 -20.13 6.15 -4.53
CA GLU A 142 -20.09 7.61 -4.38
C GLU A 142 -18.75 8.20 -4.80
N HIS A 143 -17.65 7.52 -4.45
CA HIS A 143 -16.31 7.94 -4.87
C HIS A 143 -16.17 7.96 -6.39
N VAL A 144 -16.61 6.89 -7.07
CA VAL A 144 -16.54 6.77 -8.54
C VAL A 144 -17.41 7.82 -9.22
N ASP A 145 -18.65 8.02 -8.75
CA ASP A 145 -19.54 9.05 -9.29
C ASP A 145 -18.98 10.46 -9.09
N GLY A 146 -18.41 10.74 -7.92
CA GLY A 146 -17.73 12.00 -7.61
C GLY A 146 -16.53 12.24 -8.53
N PHE A 147 -15.67 11.23 -8.68
CA PHE A 147 -14.49 11.31 -9.54
C PHE A 147 -14.89 11.53 -11.01
N ILE A 148 -15.87 10.79 -11.53
CA ILE A 148 -16.38 10.99 -12.90
C ILE A 148 -16.98 12.39 -13.07
N ALA A 149 -17.67 12.94 -12.08
CA ALA A 149 -18.21 14.29 -12.20
C ALA A 149 -17.13 15.39 -12.14
N GLU A 150 -16.04 15.13 -11.42
CA GLU A 150 -14.90 16.05 -11.33
C GLU A 150 -14.16 16.15 -12.67
N TRP A 151 -14.07 15.05 -13.42
CA TRP A 151 -13.33 14.99 -14.69
C TRP A 151 -14.28 14.89 -15.89
N SER A 152 -14.02 15.59 -16.99
CA SER A 152 -14.84 15.44 -18.21
C SER A 152 -14.52 14.16 -19.01
N MET A 153 -14.37 13.03 -18.31
CA MET A 153 -14.04 11.73 -18.90
C MET A 153 -15.24 11.14 -19.65
N THR A 154 -14.95 10.38 -20.71
CA THR A 154 -15.97 9.78 -21.60
C THR A 154 -15.64 8.33 -21.94
N ALA A 155 -16.55 7.65 -22.63
CA ALA A 155 -16.32 6.30 -23.16
C ALA A 155 -15.15 6.23 -24.17
N ASP A 156 -14.67 7.37 -24.70
CA ASP A 156 -13.51 7.43 -25.59
C ASP A 156 -12.17 7.35 -24.83
N ASP A 157 -12.20 7.46 -23.50
CA ASP A 157 -11.00 7.35 -22.68
C ASP A 157 -10.39 5.94 -22.69
N ARG A 158 -9.08 5.93 -22.52
CA ARG A 158 -8.24 4.74 -22.47
C ARG A 158 -7.34 4.85 -21.26
N LEU A 159 -7.63 4.09 -20.21
CA LEU A 159 -6.92 4.16 -18.94
C LEU A 159 -6.00 2.96 -18.79
N LEU A 160 -4.71 3.21 -18.51
CA LEU A 160 -3.75 2.17 -18.18
C LEU A 160 -3.78 1.91 -16.69
N GLN A 161 -4.16 0.69 -16.28
CA GLN A 161 -4.11 0.30 -14.88
C GLN A 161 -2.66 0.36 -14.40
N SER A 162 -2.38 1.24 -13.43
CA SER A 162 -1.02 1.48 -12.95
C SER A 162 -0.74 0.90 -11.59
N SER A 163 -1.78 0.85 -10.76
CA SER A 163 -1.65 0.44 -9.36
C SER A 163 -1.83 -1.07 -9.22
N SER A 164 -1.05 -1.66 -8.30
CA SER A 164 -1.26 -3.05 -7.90
C SER A 164 -2.67 -3.21 -7.32
N VAL A 165 -3.29 -4.35 -7.63
CA VAL A 165 -4.64 -4.72 -7.16
C VAL A 165 -4.77 -4.79 -5.64
N SER A 166 -3.65 -4.89 -4.93
CA SER A 166 -3.62 -4.86 -3.45
C SER A 166 -3.73 -3.45 -2.87
N PHE A 167 -3.72 -2.41 -3.69
CA PHE A 167 -3.94 -1.02 -3.29
C PHE A 167 -5.26 -0.51 -3.86
N ASP A 168 -5.95 0.31 -3.07
CA ASP A 168 -7.24 0.91 -3.39
C ASP A 168 -7.15 1.88 -4.57
N ALA A 169 -5.97 2.46 -4.83
CA ALA A 169 -5.64 3.21 -6.03
C ALA A 169 -5.98 2.46 -7.34
N SER A 170 -5.90 1.12 -7.36
CA SER A 170 -6.28 0.32 -8.54
C SER A 170 -7.78 0.35 -8.82
N LEU A 171 -8.60 0.67 -7.82
CA LEU A 171 -10.06 0.70 -7.94
C LEU A 171 -10.52 1.94 -8.68
N LEU A 172 -9.77 3.04 -8.60
CA LEU A 172 -9.95 4.19 -9.45
C LEU A 172 -9.76 3.76 -10.92
N ASP A 173 -8.64 3.11 -11.23
CA ASP A 173 -8.33 2.67 -12.58
C ASP A 173 -9.43 1.75 -13.14
N ILE A 174 -9.90 0.78 -12.34
CA ILE A 174 -10.86 -0.23 -12.81
C ILE A 174 -12.30 0.31 -12.81
N PHE A 175 -12.81 0.85 -11.71
CA PHE A 175 -14.22 1.22 -11.60
C PHE A 175 -14.56 2.50 -12.38
N VAL A 176 -13.70 3.52 -12.35
CA VAL A 176 -13.95 4.76 -13.12
C VAL A 176 -14.03 4.42 -14.60
N THR A 177 -13.04 3.70 -15.11
CA THR A 177 -12.98 3.32 -16.53
C THR A 177 -14.19 2.50 -16.95
N LEU A 178 -14.51 1.46 -16.18
CA LEU A 178 -15.59 0.54 -16.56
C LEU A 178 -16.99 1.10 -16.35
N SER A 179 -17.16 2.09 -15.46
CA SER A 179 -18.46 2.78 -15.28
C SER A 179 -18.75 3.76 -16.41
N LEU A 180 -17.72 4.26 -17.10
CA LEU A 180 -17.83 5.20 -18.21
C LEU A 180 -18.09 4.54 -19.58
N GLY A 181 -17.95 3.22 -19.69
CA GLY A 181 -17.88 2.54 -20.99
C GLY A 181 -16.52 2.70 -21.69
N ALA A 182 -15.51 3.23 -20.98
CA ALA A 182 -14.15 3.47 -21.47
C ALA A 182 -13.33 2.17 -21.59
N ARG A 183 -12.13 2.24 -22.16
CA ARG A 183 -11.24 1.07 -22.30
C ARG A 183 -10.23 0.99 -21.16
N LEU A 184 -10.23 -0.13 -20.43
CA LEU A 184 -9.18 -0.46 -19.45
C LEU A 184 -8.06 -1.24 -20.13
N ILE A 185 -6.82 -0.74 -20.03
CA ILE A 185 -5.62 -1.43 -20.48
C ILE A 185 -5.00 -2.08 -19.25
N VAL A 186 -5.04 -3.41 -19.21
CA VAL A 186 -4.49 -4.20 -18.10
C VAL A 186 -3.08 -4.65 -18.48
N PRO A 187 -2.02 -4.18 -17.81
CA PRO A 187 -0.67 -4.58 -18.15
C PRO A 187 -0.31 -5.95 -17.55
N LYS A 188 0.78 -6.55 -18.02
CA LYS A 188 1.34 -7.76 -17.39
C LYS A 188 1.69 -7.51 -15.90
N PRO A 189 1.65 -8.55 -15.04
CA PRO A 189 2.12 -8.43 -13.66
C PRO A 189 3.52 -7.79 -13.55
N GLY A 190 3.66 -6.80 -12.66
CA GLY A 190 4.94 -6.12 -12.44
C GLY A 190 5.38 -5.16 -13.57
N ALA A 191 4.50 -4.81 -14.51
CA ALA A 191 4.83 -3.98 -15.67
C ALA A 191 5.55 -2.67 -15.35
N PHE A 192 5.20 -1.98 -14.26
CA PHE A 192 5.79 -0.69 -13.89
C PHE A 192 7.25 -0.77 -13.41
N ALA A 193 7.78 -1.98 -13.33
CA ALA A 193 9.21 -2.22 -13.15
C ALA A 193 9.98 -2.28 -14.51
N ASP A 194 9.25 -2.36 -15.63
CA ASP A 194 9.72 -2.38 -17.02
C ASP A 194 9.18 -1.14 -17.76
N ILE A 195 9.82 0.01 -17.56
CA ILE A 195 9.35 1.30 -18.09
C ILE A 195 9.28 1.33 -19.63
N PRO A 196 10.25 0.76 -20.39
CA PRO A 196 10.11 0.70 -21.84
C PRO A 196 8.84 -0.03 -22.29
N TYR A 197 8.44 -1.10 -21.59
CA TYR A 197 7.17 -1.78 -21.85
C TYR A 197 5.96 -0.90 -21.53
N VAL A 198 5.96 -0.17 -20.41
CA VAL A 198 4.89 0.78 -20.07
C VAL A 198 4.78 1.89 -21.11
N ALA A 199 5.92 2.45 -21.54
CA ALA A 199 5.98 3.47 -22.58
C ALA A 199 5.39 2.99 -23.91
N ASP A 200 5.73 1.77 -24.32
CA ASP A 200 5.17 1.12 -25.50
C ASP A 200 3.66 0.90 -25.36
N LEU A 201 3.16 0.45 -24.20
CA LEU A 201 1.72 0.35 -23.95
C LEU A 201 0.99 1.70 -24.08
N ILE A 202 1.56 2.77 -23.51
CA ILE A 202 0.99 4.12 -23.57
C ILE A 202 0.84 4.57 -25.03
N SER A 203 1.91 4.42 -25.83
CA SER A 203 1.90 4.80 -27.24
C SER A 203 1.00 3.90 -28.08
N ARG A 204 1.14 2.58 -27.95
CA ARG A 204 0.41 1.58 -28.76
C ARG A 204 -1.09 1.63 -28.53
N HIS A 205 -1.52 1.75 -27.27
CA HIS A 205 -2.94 1.81 -26.92
C HIS A 205 -3.46 3.25 -26.85
N ARG A 206 -2.65 4.26 -27.17
CA ARG A 206 -3.03 5.67 -27.15
C ARG A 206 -3.73 6.06 -25.84
N VAL A 207 -3.08 5.72 -24.72
CA VAL A 207 -3.60 5.95 -23.36
C VAL A 207 -3.88 7.43 -23.17
N THR A 208 -5.11 7.76 -22.73
CA THR A 208 -5.57 9.13 -22.47
C THR A 208 -5.54 9.48 -20.98
N VAL A 209 -5.65 8.48 -20.10
CA VAL A 209 -5.65 8.66 -18.65
C VAL A 209 -4.59 7.78 -18.00
N LEU A 210 -3.77 8.39 -17.16
CA LEU A 210 -2.70 7.69 -16.47
C LEU A 210 -2.61 8.17 -15.02
N HIS A 211 -3.16 7.36 -14.12
CA HIS A 211 -3.04 7.57 -12.68
C HIS A 211 -1.67 7.12 -12.19
N MET A 212 -1.01 7.88 -11.32
CA MET A 212 0.30 7.49 -10.78
C MET A 212 0.64 8.19 -9.47
N VAL A 213 1.74 7.77 -8.85
CA VAL A 213 2.34 8.50 -7.72
C VAL A 213 3.40 9.49 -8.21
N PRO A 214 3.67 10.60 -7.49
CA PRO A 214 4.68 11.59 -7.90
C PRO A 214 6.04 10.99 -8.26
N SER A 215 6.52 9.99 -7.51
CA SER A 215 7.78 9.31 -7.83
C SER A 215 7.76 8.64 -9.21
N MET A 216 6.64 8.00 -9.58
CA MET A 216 6.47 7.39 -10.90
C MET A 216 6.40 8.45 -11.99
N LEU A 217 5.68 9.56 -11.75
CA LEU A 217 5.64 10.68 -12.68
C LEU A 217 7.04 11.23 -12.99
N SER A 218 7.84 11.45 -11.96
CA SER A 218 9.23 11.90 -12.10
C SER A 218 10.05 10.96 -12.99
N THR A 219 9.83 9.64 -12.85
CA THR A 219 10.50 8.62 -13.66
C THR A 219 10.07 8.65 -15.12
N LEU A 220 8.77 8.73 -15.38
CA LEU A 220 8.26 8.78 -16.76
C LEU A 220 8.71 10.05 -17.48
N LEU A 221 8.73 11.20 -16.80
CA LEU A 221 9.22 12.49 -17.33
C LEU A 221 10.72 12.52 -17.68
N LEU A 222 11.45 11.41 -17.54
CA LEU A 222 12.84 11.26 -17.99
C LEU A 222 12.97 10.49 -19.30
N LEU A 223 11.87 9.92 -19.80
CA LEU A 223 11.88 9.15 -21.03
C LEU A 223 12.02 10.06 -22.25
N PRO A 224 12.82 9.66 -23.26
CA PRO A 224 12.96 10.45 -24.47
C PRO A 224 11.66 10.54 -25.29
N GLN A 225 10.77 9.55 -25.16
CA GLN A 225 9.47 9.50 -25.86
C GLN A 225 8.37 10.33 -25.17
N ILE A 226 8.68 11.03 -24.08
CA ILE A 226 7.65 11.71 -23.26
C ILE A 226 6.83 12.71 -24.08
N ASP A 227 7.48 13.41 -25.03
CA ASP A 227 6.87 14.41 -25.91
C ASP A 227 5.96 13.80 -27.00
N GLU A 228 5.96 12.47 -27.15
CA GLU A 228 5.10 11.75 -28.10
C GLU A 228 3.70 11.49 -27.53
N TRP A 229 3.52 11.52 -26.21
CA TRP A 229 2.26 11.17 -25.54
C TRP A 229 1.24 12.32 -25.52
N ARG A 230 1.08 13.02 -26.65
CA ARG A 230 0.18 14.18 -26.82
C ARG A 230 -1.30 13.84 -26.65
N GLN A 231 -1.65 12.55 -26.69
CA GLN A 231 -3.01 12.08 -26.47
C GLN A 231 -3.42 12.00 -24.99
N LEU A 232 -2.48 12.14 -24.05
CA LEU A 232 -2.81 12.19 -22.63
C LEU A 232 -3.70 13.40 -22.34
N ARG A 233 -4.79 13.19 -21.60
CA ARG A 233 -5.78 14.20 -21.23
C ARG A 233 -5.87 14.42 -19.73
N HIS A 234 -5.80 13.34 -18.95
CA HIS A 234 -6.03 13.38 -17.51
C HIS A 234 -4.94 12.61 -16.77
N VAL A 235 -4.29 13.27 -15.82
CA VAL A 235 -3.22 12.70 -15.01
C VAL A 235 -3.53 12.95 -13.53
N PRO A 236 -4.34 12.07 -12.90
CA PRO A 236 -4.48 12.07 -11.46
C PRO A 236 -3.16 11.61 -10.82
N VAL A 237 -2.67 12.36 -9.85
CA VAL A 237 -1.44 12.04 -9.10
C VAL A 237 -1.72 12.08 -7.62
N GLY A 238 -1.31 11.04 -6.88
CA GLY A 238 -1.58 10.99 -5.44
C GLY A 238 -0.72 9.98 -4.70
N GLY A 239 -1.00 9.80 -3.41
CA GLY A 239 -0.29 8.84 -2.56
C GLY A 239 1.03 9.34 -1.97
N GLU A 240 1.60 10.45 -2.47
CA GLU A 240 2.78 11.14 -1.93
C GLU A 240 2.58 12.66 -2.00
N ALA A 241 3.45 13.42 -1.33
CA ALA A 241 3.53 14.87 -1.57
C ALA A 241 3.97 15.12 -3.03
N LEU A 242 3.26 15.99 -3.74
CA LEU A 242 3.60 16.39 -5.11
C LEU A 242 4.49 17.65 -5.08
N PRO A 243 5.78 17.56 -5.47
CA PRO A 243 6.64 18.73 -5.55
C PRO A 243 6.19 19.68 -6.66
N GLY A 244 6.21 20.99 -6.40
CA GLY A 244 5.84 22.01 -7.38
C GLY A 244 6.72 21.97 -8.62
N GLU A 245 8.04 21.77 -8.46
CA GLU A 245 8.97 21.64 -9.59
C GLU A 245 8.62 20.46 -10.51
N LEU A 246 8.10 19.37 -9.94
CA LEU A 246 7.66 18.21 -10.71
C LEU A 246 6.39 18.53 -11.51
N ALA A 247 5.44 19.25 -10.91
CA ALA A 247 4.26 19.73 -11.61
C ALA A 247 4.61 20.74 -12.71
N ASP A 248 5.53 21.68 -12.46
CA ASP A 248 6.02 22.63 -13.45
C ASP A 248 6.76 21.91 -14.59
N LYS A 249 7.49 20.83 -14.28
CA LYS A 249 8.12 19.98 -15.30
C LYS A 249 7.07 19.26 -16.15
N PHE A 250 6.02 18.72 -15.53
CA PHE A 250 4.92 18.10 -16.25
C PHE A 250 4.28 19.08 -17.24
N ALA A 251 3.95 20.30 -16.80
CA ALA A 251 3.32 21.33 -17.62
C ALA A 251 4.17 21.79 -18.83
N ARG A 252 5.50 21.54 -18.83
CA ARG A 252 6.35 21.80 -19.99
C ARG A 252 6.22 20.75 -21.10
N HIS A 253 5.81 19.54 -20.75
CA HIS A 253 5.68 18.42 -21.70
C HIS A 253 4.24 18.23 -22.17
N PHE A 254 3.25 18.52 -21.33
CA PHE A 254 1.86 18.16 -21.57
C PHE A 254 0.88 19.32 -21.41
N ASP A 255 -0.14 19.33 -22.26
CA ASP A 255 -1.37 20.14 -22.08
C ASP A 255 -2.44 19.37 -21.27
N ALA A 256 -2.12 18.15 -20.83
CA ALA A 256 -3.01 17.31 -20.05
C ALA A 256 -3.31 17.94 -18.68
N GLU A 257 -4.51 17.68 -18.17
CA GLU A 257 -4.91 18.16 -16.86
C GLU A 257 -4.25 17.32 -15.74
N LEU A 258 -3.39 17.98 -14.96
CA LEU A 258 -2.77 17.41 -13.77
C LEU A 258 -3.63 17.73 -12.54
N ARG A 259 -4.01 16.70 -11.78
CA ARG A 259 -4.65 16.91 -10.48
C ARG A 259 -3.92 16.19 -9.37
N ASN A 260 -3.65 16.91 -8.29
CA ASN A 260 -3.13 16.33 -7.06
C ASN A 260 -4.30 15.78 -6.24
N HIS A 261 -4.24 14.51 -5.89
CA HIS A 261 -5.25 13.80 -5.11
C HIS A 261 -4.66 13.32 -3.78
N TYR A 262 -5.48 13.39 -2.75
CA TYR A 262 -5.13 12.88 -1.43
C TYR A 262 -6.29 12.08 -0.86
N GLY A 263 -5.98 10.91 -0.31
CA GLY A 263 -6.91 10.14 0.50
C GLY A 263 -6.19 9.00 1.20
N PRO A 264 -6.56 8.68 2.44
CA PRO A 264 -6.25 7.40 3.06
C PRO A 264 -7.28 6.35 2.65
N THR A 265 -6.91 5.08 2.67
CA THR A 265 -7.81 3.95 2.37
C THR A 265 -9.09 3.94 3.22
N GLU A 266 -9.01 4.44 4.44
CA GLU A 266 -10.16 4.55 5.34
C GLU A 266 -11.22 5.59 4.91
N ALA A 267 -10.85 6.52 4.01
CA ALA A 267 -11.75 7.49 3.38
C ALA A 267 -11.91 7.23 1.87
N VAL A 268 -11.73 5.97 1.46
CA VAL A 268 -11.98 5.43 0.11
C VAL A 268 -11.20 6.15 -0.98
N VAL A 269 -10.00 5.63 -1.28
CA VAL A 269 -9.15 6.02 -2.42
C VAL A 269 -8.65 7.47 -2.34
N CYS A 270 -9.48 8.45 -2.71
CA CYS A 270 -9.16 9.88 -2.66
C CYS A 270 -10.31 10.65 -1.99
N ALA A 271 -9.98 11.50 -1.02
CA ALA A 271 -10.91 12.32 -0.25
C ALA A 271 -10.86 13.81 -0.64
N THR A 272 -9.73 14.28 -1.18
CA THR A 272 -9.54 15.66 -1.63
C THR A 272 -8.80 15.71 -2.96
N HIS A 273 -8.96 16.80 -3.70
CA HIS A 273 -8.26 17.05 -4.96
C HIS A 273 -7.93 18.53 -5.17
N LEU A 274 -6.91 18.78 -6.00
CA LEU A 274 -6.58 20.09 -6.55
C LEU A 274 -6.21 19.97 -8.03
N GLN A 275 -6.86 20.75 -8.89
CA GLN A 275 -6.35 20.97 -10.24
C GLN A 275 -5.12 21.87 -10.20
N VAL A 276 -4.00 21.35 -10.69
CA VAL A 276 -2.74 22.08 -10.70
C VAL A 276 -2.75 23.05 -11.87
N SER A 277 -2.64 24.34 -11.57
CA SER A 277 -2.68 25.41 -12.56
C SER A 277 -1.66 26.48 -12.23
N GLY A 278 -1.02 27.00 -13.28
CA GLY A 278 0.06 27.98 -13.15
C GLY A 278 1.33 27.43 -12.50
N PRO A 279 2.38 28.26 -12.39
CA PRO A 279 3.65 27.87 -11.78
C PRO A 279 3.50 27.53 -10.30
N GLN A 280 4.10 26.41 -9.87
CA GLN A 280 4.07 25.93 -8.49
C GLN A 280 5.37 26.23 -7.72
N GLY A 281 6.50 26.34 -8.43
CA GLY A 281 7.80 26.66 -7.84
C GLY A 281 8.34 25.54 -6.93
N THR A 282 9.10 25.92 -5.91
CA THR A 282 9.82 24.97 -5.03
C THR A 282 8.97 24.39 -3.89
N GLY A 283 7.69 24.78 -3.82
CA GLY A 283 6.76 24.34 -2.77
C GLY A 283 6.24 22.92 -2.99
N VAL A 284 5.34 22.50 -2.10
CA VAL A 284 4.54 21.29 -2.28
C VAL A 284 3.14 21.71 -2.71
N VAL A 285 2.62 21.05 -3.75
CA VAL A 285 1.28 21.33 -4.26
C VAL A 285 0.24 20.99 -3.17
N PRO A 286 -0.72 21.88 -2.85
CA PRO A 286 -1.75 21.61 -1.86
C PRO A 286 -2.55 20.35 -2.20
N ILE A 287 -3.06 19.67 -1.17
CA ILE A 287 -3.98 18.53 -1.33
C ILE A 287 -5.41 18.97 -1.67
N GLY A 288 -5.66 20.29 -1.66
CA GLY A 288 -6.81 20.90 -2.30
C GLY A 288 -8.07 20.94 -1.47
N VAL A 289 -9.21 20.66 -2.10
CA VAL A 289 -10.53 20.75 -1.49
C VAL A 289 -11.19 19.37 -1.38
N PRO A 290 -12.14 19.18 -0.45
CA PRO A 290 -12.85 17.91 -0.31
C PRO A 290 -13.60 17.53 -1.59
N ASN A 291 -13.61 16.24 -1.88
CA ASN A 291 -14.45 15.67 -2.94
C ASN A 291 -15.93 15.81 -2.58
N ARG A 292 -16.79 15.55 -3.57
CA ARG A 292 -18.25 15.53 -3.36
C ARG A 292 -18.63 14.62 -2.18
N ASN A 293 -19.51 15.12 -1.30
CA ASN A 293 -20.00 14.41 -0.12
C ASN A 293 -18.92 13.98 0.89
N VAL A 294 -17.73 14.60 0.82
CA VAL A 294 -16.67 14.50 1.82
C VAL A 294 -16.62 15.78 2.65
N TYR A 295 -16.53 15.63 3.97
CA TYR A 295 -16.20 16.73 4.87
C TYR A 295 -14.73 16.64 5.27
N ALA A 296 -14.01 17.76 5.28
CA ALA A 296 -12.62 17.81 5.76
C ALA A 296 -12.47 18.90 6.81
N TYR A 297 -12.30 18.49 8.06
CA TYR A 297 -12.10 19.38 9.20
C TYR A 297 -10.62 19.42 9.58
N VAL A 298 -10.12 20.62 9.89
CA VAL A 298 -8.79 20.82 10.49
C VAL A 298 -9.03 21.15 11.95
N LEU A 299 -8.72 20.20 12.84
CA LEU A 299 -9.10 20.26 14.25
C LEU A 299 -7.87 20.28 15.16
N ASP A 300 -8.03 20.89 16.34
CA ASP A 300 -7.05 20.79 17.44
C ASP A 300 -7.26 19.53 18.30
N SER A 301 -6.51 19.42 19.40
CA SER A 301 -6.59 18.29 20.34
C SER A 301 -7.92 18.20 21.10
N GLU A 302 -8.75 19.24 21.09
CA GLU A 302 -10.06 19.31 21.73
C GLU A 302 -11.21 19.14 20.72
N LEU A 303 -10.88 18.73 19.48
CA LEU A 303 -11.80 18.58 18.35
C LEU A 303 -12.49 19.91 17.97
N GLN A 304 -11.83 21.05 18.21
CA GLN A 304 -12.31 22.36 17.76
C GLN A 304 -11.69 22.75 16.41
N PRO A 305 -12.46 23.34 15.48
CA PRO A 305 -11.91 23.85 14.23
C PRO A 305 -10.87 24.94 14.46
N VAL A 306 -9.70 24.81 13.82
CA VAL A 306 -8.66 25.84 13.87
C VAL A 306 -8.86 26.91 12.78
N PRO A 307 -8.46 28.17 13.00
CA PRO A 307 -8.49 29.22 11.98
C PRO A 307 -7.63 28.90 10.75
N ALA A 308 -7.92 29.57 9.62
CA ALA A 308 -7.09 29.48 8.42
C ALA A 308 -5.62 29.85 8.72
N GLY A 309 -4.68 29.13 8.13
CA GLY A 309 -3.24 29.24 8.34
C GLY A 309 -2.70 28.48 9.55
N VAL A 310 -3.55 28.10 10.51
CA VAL A 310 -3.15 27.32 11.70
C VAL A 310 -3.08 25.84 11.35
N VAL A 311 -2.01 25.19 11.83
CA VAL A 311 -1.83 23.74 11.67
C VAL A 311 -2.72 23.01 12.67
N GLY A 312 -3.49 22.04 12.18
CA GLY A 312 -4.24 21.09 12.99
C GLY A 312 -4.22 19.70 12.36
N GLU A 313 -4.87 18.74 13.01
CA GLU A 313 -5.02 17.39 12.48
C GLU A 313 -6.22 17.31 11.54
N LEU A 314 -6.06 16.58 10.44
CA LEU A 314 -7.11 16.38 9.44
C LEU A 314 -8.08 15.27 9.85
N TYR A 315 -9.36 15.61 9.88
CA TYR A 315 -10.46 14.68 10.08
C TYR A 315 -11.36 14.65 8.84
N LEU A 316 -11.63 13.45 8.34
CA LEU A 316 -12.43 13.21 7.14
C LEU A 316 -13.79 12.65 7.52
N GLY A 317 -14.87 13.23 7.01
CA GLY A 317 -16.25 12.79 7.25
C GLY A 317 -17.01 12.59 5.95
N GLY A 318 -18.27 12.18 6.06
CA GLY A 318 -19.18 12.04 4.93
C GLY A 318 -19.48 10.58 4.56
N THR A 319 -19.99 10.37 3.34
CA THR A 319 -20.47 9.06 2.87
C THR A 319 -19.34 8.15 2.38
N GLN A 320 -18.18 8.71 2.04
CA GLN A 320 -17.00 8.00 1.55
C GLN A 320 -16.10 7.47 2.68
N LEU A 321 -16.67 7.04 3.81
CA LEU A 321 -15.93 6.41 4.89
C LEU A 321 -16.03 4.89 4.81
N ALA A 322 -14.90 4.22 5.07
CA ALA A 322 -14.89 2.79 5.34
C ALA A 322 -15.80 2.44 6.53
N ARG A 323 -16.27 1.19 6.57
CA ARG A 323 -16.99 0.67 7.73
C ARG A 323 -16.09 0.68 8.97
N GLY A 324 -14.81 0.35 8.79
CA GLY A 324 -13.80 0.32 9.83
C GLY A 324 -12.72 -0.69 9.51
N TYR A 325 -12.00 -1.13 10.54
CA TYR A 325 -11.02 -2.21 10.42
C TYR A 325 -11.67 -3.56 10.74
N LEU A 326 -11.56 -4.52 9.82
CA LEU A 326 -12.12 -5.87 9.92
C LEU A 326 -11.64 -6.54 11.22
N GLY A 327 -12.57 -7.06 12.02
CA GLY A 327 -12.23 -7.76 13.26
C GLY A 327 -11.49 -6.93 14.33
N ARG A 328 -11.44 -5.59 14.20
CA ARG A 328 -10.68 -4.69 15.10
C ARG A 328 -11.55 -3.54 15.61
N PRO A 329 -12.56 -3.80 16.46
CA PRO A 329 -13.47 -2.76 16.96
C PRO A 329 -12.76 -1.71 17.82
N GLY A 330 -11.75 -2.09 18.60
CA GLY A 330 -10.96 -1.15 19.41
C GLY A 330 -10.21 -0.13 18.57
N LEU A 331 -9.47 -0.60 17.55
CA LEU A 331 -8.76 0.28 16.62
C LEU A 331 -9.74 1.12 15.78
N THR A 332 -10.87 0.53 15.39
CA THR A 332 -11.93 1.25 14.68
C THR A 332 -12.47 2.40 15.51
N ALA A 333 -12.77 2.19 16.80
CA ALA A 333 -13.27 3.24 17.68
C ALA A 333 -12.23 4.36 17.97
N GLN A 334 -10.93 4.07 17.85
CA GLN A 334 -9.87 5.06 18.01
C GLN A 334 -9.71 5.97 16.78
N ARG A 335 -9.94 5.42 15.57
CA ARG A 335 -9.72 6.15 14.31
C ARG A 335 -11.01 6.66 13.68
N PHE A 336 -12.13 5.95 13.80
CA PHE A 336 -13.46 6.35 13.32
C PHE A 336 -14.29 6.87 14.50
N VAL A 337 -14.04 8.13 14.88
CA VAL A 337 -14.64 8.80 16.03
C VAL A 337 -16.02 9.36 15.68
N ALA A 338 -16.80 9.74 16.70
CA ALA A 338 -18.07 10.43 16.48
C ALA A 338 -17.83 11.82 15.88
N ASP A 339 -18.68 12.22 14.95
CA ASP A 339 -18.66 13.58 14.38
C ASP A 339 -19.41 14.55 15.33
N PRO A 340 -18.72 15.53 15.94
CA PRO A 340 -19.38 16.51 16.82
C PRO A 340 -20.20 17.56 16.04
N PHE A 341 -19.97 17.69 14.73
CA PHE A 341 -20.63 18.67 13.87
C PHE A 341 -21.87 18.09 13.18
N ASN A 342 -21.91 16.77 12.98
CA ASN A 342 -23.02 16.06 12.34
C ASN A 342 -23.50 14.88 13.22
N PRO A 343 -24.52 15.07 14.09
CA PRO A 343 -24.97 14.04 15.01
C PRO A 343 -25.36 12.72 14.31
N GLY A 344 -24.74 11.62 14.76
CA GLY A 344 -24.96 10.28 14.20
C GLY A 344 -23.97 9.88 13.11
N MET A 345 -23.18 10.83 12.60
CA MET A 345 -22.11 10.59 11.65
C MET A 345 -20.78 10.29 12.35
N ARG A 346 -19.77 9.92 11.56
CA ARG A 346 -18.41 9.62 12.02
C ARG A 346 -17.39 10.46 11.28
N LEU A 347 -16.26 10.70 11.95
CA LEU A 347 -15.05 11.23 11.36
C LEU A 347 -13.94 10.18 11.41
N TYR A 348 -13.17 10.06 10.34
CA TYR A 348 -11.90 9.37 10.32
C TYR A 348 -10.77 10.33 10.67
N ARG A 349 -10.06 10.02 11.75
CA ARG A 349 -8.86 10.72 12.22
C ARG A 349 -7.64 10.25 11.42
N SER A 350 -7.20 11.05 10.45
CA SER A 350 -6.18 10.60 9.49
C SER A 350 -4.78 10.49 10.10
N GLY A 351 -4.47 11.27 11.14
CA GLY A 351 -3.11 11.44 11.65
C GLY A 351 -2.25 12.39 10.79
N ASP A 352 -2.80 13.00 9.75
CA ASP A 352 -2.11 13.99 8.93
C ASP A 352 -2.27 15.39 9.54
N LEU A 353 -1.17 16.14 9.60
CA LEU A 353 -1.16 17.54 9.97
C LEU A 353 -1.29 18.38 8.71
N VAL A 354 -2.27 19.27 8.73
CA VAL A 354 -2.59 20.15 7.60
C VAL A 354 -2.88 21.56 8.09
N ARG A 355 -2.87 22.52 7.17
CA ARG A 355 -3.47 23.85 7.39
C ARG A 355 -4.34 24.21 6.21
N ARG A 356 -5.39 24.99 6.46
CA ARG A 356 -6.23 25.56 5.38
C ARG A 356 -5.69 26.94 5.00
N ASN A 357 -5.33 27.14 3.76
CA ASN A 357 -4.85 28.45 3.29
C ASN A 357 -6.01 29.43 3.06
N LEU A 358 -5.70 30.68 2.73
CA LEU A 358 -6.69 31.75 2.53
C LEU A 358 -7.61 31.49 1.33
N SER A 359 -7.16 30.68 0.37
CA SER A 359 -7.98 30.22 -0.77
C SER A 359 -8.87 29.03 -0.42
N GLY A 360 -8.88 28.59 0.85
CA GLY A 360 -9.68 27.47 1.31
C GLY A 360 -9.09 26.10 0.99
N GLN A 361 -7.91 26.03 0.37
CA GLN A 361 -7.25 24.77 0.04
C GLN A 361 -6.51 24.20 1.25
N LEU A 362 -6.44 22.89 1.35
CA LEU A 362 -5.71 22.17 2.37
C LEU A 362 -4.26 21.96 1.92
N GLU A 363 -3.32 22.37 2.75
CA GLU A 363 -1.88 22.16 2.57
C GLU A 363 -1.41 21.07 3.52
N PHE A 364 -0.76 20.05 2.98
CA PHE A 364 -0.15 18.99 3.78
C PHE A 364 1.13 19.52 4.46
N VAL A 365 1.22 19.35 5.78
CA VAL A 365 2.37 19.79 6.58
C VAL A 365 3.22 18.60 7.03
N GLY A 366 2.60 17.48 7.38
CA GLY A 366 3.31 16.30 7.84
C GLY A 366 2.39 15.29 8.53
N ARG A 367 2.98 14.43 9.36
CA ARG A 367 2.28 13.42 10.16
C ARG A 367 2.36 13.74 11.64
N ALA A 368 1.29 13.43 12.37
CA ALA A 368 1.27 13.45 13.83
C ALA A 368 1.86 12.17 14.45
N ASP A 369 1.94 11.08 13.66
CA ASP A 369 2.55 9.80 14.03
C ASP A 369 3.77 9.48 13.16
N GLU A 370 4.37 8.29 13.36
CA GLU A 370 5.61 7.87 12.70
C GLU A 370 5.38 7.19 11.34
N GLN A 371 4.16 7.22 10.82
CA GLN A 371 3.88 6.65 9.51
C GLN A 371 4.54 7.47 8.40
N VAL A 372 5.04 6.80 7.36
CA VAL A 372 5.67 7.44 6.20
C VAL A 372 5.05 6.98 4.90
N LYS A 373 5.17 7.82 3.86
CA LYS A 373 4.81 7.51 2.48
C LYS A 373 6.10 7.46 1.67
N ILE A 374 6.47 6.26 1.20
CA ILE A 374 7.68 6.05 0.40
C ILE A 374 7.27 5.38 -0.90
N ARG A 375 7.50 6.05 -2.02
CA ARG A 375 7.25 5.54 -3.39
C ARG A 375 5.78 5.12 -3.59
N GLY A 376 4.86 5.87 -2.98
CA GLY A 376 3.42 5.58 -2.96
C GLY A 376 2.96 4.58 -1.91
N PHE A 377 3.88 3.91 -1.22
CA PHE A 377 3.54 2.94 -0.19
C PHE A 377 3.37 3.61 1.17
N ARG A 378 2.24 3.35 1.81
CA ARG A 378 1.99 3.73 3.20
C ARG A 378 2.66 2.71 4.12
N ILE A 379 3.71 3.12 4.82
CA ILE A 379 4.54 2.24 5.67
C ILE A 379 4.48 2.73 7.11
N GLU A 380 4.09 1.84 8.02
CA GLU A 380 4.20 2.04 9.46
C GLU A 380 5.59 1.56 9.89
N LEU A 381 6.45 2.47 10.34
CA LEU A 381 7.85 2.14 10.70
C LEU A 381 7.90 1.07 11.80
N GLY A 382 6.96 1.12 12.74
CA GLY A 382 6.79 0.10 13.79
C GLY A 382 6.53 -1.33 13.30
N GLU A 383 5.93 -1.53 12.10
CA GLU A 383 5.81 -2.87 11.49
C GLU A 383 7.18 -3.42 11.09
N VAL A 384 8.02 -2.57 10.53
CA VAL A 384 9.38 -2.94 10.13
C VAL A 384 10.23 -3.20 11.38
N GLU A 385 10.17 -2.29 12.37
CA GLU A 385 10.87 -2.42 13.64
C GLU A 385 10.48 -3.69 14.39
N SER A 386 9.18 -3.98 14.49
CA SER A 386 8.67 -5.15 15.19
C SER A 386 9.14 -6.44 14.53
N VAL A 387 9.20 -6.51 13.19
CA VAL A 387 9.72 -7.70 12.50
C VAL A 387 11.21 -7.84 12.74
N ILE A 388 12.00 -6.78 12.55
CA ILE A 388 13.46 -6.83 12.74
C ILE A 388 13.82 -7.18 14.19
N ALA A 389 13.08 -6.66 15.17
CA ALA A 389 13.28 -6.94 16.59
C ALA A 389 12.97 -8.39 16.99
N THR A 390 12.34 -9.20 16.13
CA THR A 390 12.22 -10.65 16.36
C THR A 390 13.49 -11.43 16.06
N HIS A 391 14.49 -10.81 15.42
CA HIS A 391 15.76 -11.46 15.13
C HIS A 391 16.60 -11.64 16.41
N PRO A 392 17.19 -12.83 16.70
CA PRO A 392 17.90 -13.09 17.96
C PRO A 392 19.08 -12.14 18.25
N ALA A 393 19.72 -11.59 17.21
CA ALA A 393 20.83 -10.66 17.34
C ALA A 393 20.41 -9.21 17.68
N VAL A 394 19.12 -8.89 17.63
CA VAL A 394 18.60 -7.51 17.77
C VAL A 394 17.74 -7.39 19.04
N ARG A 395 18.11 -6.49 19.95
CA ARG A 395 17.33 -6.16 21.15
C ARG A 395 16.25 -5.12 20.85
N HIS A 396 16.63 -4.07 20.15
CA HIS A 396 15.74 -2.99 19.72
C HIS A 396 16.10 -2.60 18.30
N CYS A 397 15.09 -2.23 17.52
CA CYS A 397 15.24 -1.66 16.19
C CYS A 397 14.52 -0.33 16.15
N LEU A 398 15.18 0.68 15.58
CA LEU A 398 14.56 1.93 15.17
C LEU A 398 14.67 2.01 13.65
N VAL A 399 13.56 2.25 12.97
CA VAL A 399 13.55 2.46 11.53
C VAL A 399 13.18 3.91 11.26
N VAL A 400 13.90 4.55 10.35
CA VAL A 400 13.60 5.92 9.92
C VAL A 400 13.55 5.97 8.40
N ALA A 401 12.73 6.90 7.89
CA ALA A 401 12.82 7.31 6.50
C ALA A 401 13.88 8.41 6.38
N GLU A 402 14.85 8.21 5.49
CA GLU A 402 15.89 9.19 5.16
C GLU A 402 15.77 9.62 3.70
N ASP A 403 15.99 10.90 3.45
CA ASP A 403 16.12 11.43 2.09
C ASP A 403 17.50 11.07 1.55
N THR A 404 17.52 10.21 0.53
CA THR A 404 18.74 9.87 -0.20
C THR A 404 18.79 10.63 -1.53
N ALA A 405 19.93 10.57 -2.23
CA ALA A 405 20.04 11.08 -3.60
C ALA A 405 19.01 10.45 -4.57
N THR A 406 18.44 9.30 -4.21
CA THR A 406 17.46 8.56 -5.01
C THR A 406 16.02 8.76 -4.55
N GLY A 407 15.81 9.63 -3.56
CA GLY A 407 14.54 9.85 -2.88
C GLY A 407 14.46 9.15 -1.52
N PRO A 408 13.29 9.21 -0.85
CA PRO A 408 13.10 8.61 0.47
C PRO A 408 13.37 7.09 0.46
N ALA A 409 14.09 6.61 1.47
CA ALA A 409 14.37 5.20 1.69
C ALA A 409 14.38 4.86 3.19
N LEU A 410 14.23 3.58 3.53
CA LEU A 410 14.26 3.10 4.91
C LEU A 410 15.68 2.75 5.36
N ALA A 411 16.09 3.31 6.50
CA ALA A 411 17.31 2.96 7.22
C ALA A 411 16.95 2.34 8.59
N ALA A 412 17.63 1.25 8.96
CA ALA A 412 17.40 0.55 10.22
C ALA A 412 18.61 0.67 11.17
N TYR A 413 18.33 1.13 12.38
CA TYR A 413 19.28 1.28 13.46
C TYR A 413 19.08 0.18 14.49
N LEU A 414 20.12 -0.63 14.69
CA LEU A 414 20.05 -1.87 15.45
C LEU A 414 20.77 -1.71 16.80
N VAL A 415 20.06 -1.98 17.88
CA VAL A 415 20.65 -2.19 19.20
C VAL A 415 20.89 -3.69 19.38
N PRO A 416 22.14 -4.17 19.53
CA PRO A 416 22.42 -5.59 19.66
C PRO A 416 21.75 -6.22 20.90
N ALA A 417 21.32 -7.48 20.77
CA ALA A 417 21.00 -8.32 21.92
C ALA A 417 22.28 -8.55 22.74
N ALA A 418 22.28 -8.15 24.01
CA ALA A 418 23.43 -8.36 24.87
C ALA A 418 23.58 -9.86 25.20
N GLY A 419 24.80 -10.40 25.01
CA GLY A 419 25.21 -11.73 25.48
C GLY A 419 26.68 -11.73 25.86
N GLU A 420 26.92 -11.79 27.17
CA GLU A 420 28.14 -12.16 27.93
C GLU A 420 29.52 -11.89 27.29
N SER A 421 30.19 -10.84 27.80
CA SER A 421 31.65 -10.77 27.96
C SER A 421 32.49 -11.22 26.75
N GLY A 422 32.28 -10.60 25.60
CA GLY A 422 33.14 -10.76 24.42
C GLY A 422 32.98 -9.59 23.45
N PRO A 423 33.96 -9.32 22.58
CA PRO A 423 33.88 -8.22 21.62
C PRO A 423 32.62 -8.38 20.77
N THR A 424 31.90 -7.28 20.54
CA THR A 424 30.71 -7.18 19.69
C THR A 424 30.75 -8.18 18.54
N VAL A 425 29.98 -9.26 18.65
CA VAL A 425 29.67 -10.12 17.50
C VAL A 425 29.04 -9.18 16.48
N GLY A 426 29.73 -8.97 15.35
CA GLY A 426 29.25 -8.07 14.32
C GLY A 426 27.87 -8.53 13.86
N ILE A 427 26.86 -7.66 13.96
CA ILE A 427 25.56 -7.95 13.39
C ILE A 427 25.74 -8.06 11.88
N ASP A 428 25.40 -9.21 11.33
CA ASP A 428 25.38 -9.41 9.88
C ASP A 428 24.12 -8.73 9.31
N PHE A 429 24.31 -7.58 8.67
CA PHE A 429 23.21 -6.83 8.07
C PHE A 429 22.52 -7.58 6.93
N ASP A 430 23.22 -8.47 6.21
CA ASP A 430 22.60 -9.29 5.18
C ASP A 430 21.63 -10.32 5.80
N ASP A 431 21.98 -10.89 6.94
CA ASP A 431 21.14 -11.81 7.70
C ASP A 431 19.88 -11.10 8.25
N ILE A 432 20.04 -9.92 8.84
CA ILE A 432 18.90 -9.09 9.31
C ILE A 432 17.97 -8.72 8.15
N ARG A 433 18.52 -8.33 7.01
CA ARG A 433 17.73 -8.00 5.82
C ARG A 433 16.98 -9.21 5.29
N ALA A 434 17.63 -10.38 5.25
CA ALA A 434 17.02 -11.63 4.81
C ALA A 434 15.87 -12.05 5.74
N HIS A 435 16.05 -11.90 7.06
CA HIS A 435 15.02 -12.12 8.07
C HIS A 435 13.81 -11.21 7.85
N ALA A 436 14.03 -9.91 7.65
CA ALA A 436 12.96 -8.96 7.37
C ALA A 436 12.21 -9.31 6.07
N ALA A 437 12.94 -9.66 5.00
CA ALA A 437 12.37 -10.01 3.70
C ALA A 437 11.57 -11.33 3.67
N ALA A 438 11.73 -12.18 4.69
CA ALA A 438 10.93 -13.40 4.83
C ALA A 438 9.47 -13.11 5.25
N VAL A 439 9.22 -11.97 5.89
CA VAL A 439 7.92 -11.61 6.48
C VAL A 439 7.32 -10.37 5.82
N LEU A 440 8.16 -9.36 5.54
CA LEU A 440 7.75 -8.08 5.01
C LEU A 440 7.72 -8.08 3.48
N PRO A 441 6.80 -7.33 2.85
CA PRO A 441 6.91 -6.98 1.43
C PRO A 441 8.23 -6.28 1.14
N ASP A 442 8.76 -6.46 -0.08
CA ASP A 442 10.05 -5.91 -0.52
C ASP A 442 10.19 -4.39 -0.28
N TYR A 443 9.12 -3.63 -0.49
CA TYR A 443 9.11 -2.17 -0.29
C TYR A 443 9.23 -1.72 1.18
N MET A 444 9.04 -2.62 2.15
CA MET A 444 9.19 -2.34 3.58
C MET A 444 10.56 -2.77 4.13
N VAL A 445 11.38 -3.47 3.35
CA VAL A 445 12.69 -3.98 3.80
C VAL A 445 13.72 -2.82 3.75
N PRO A 446 14.42 -2.51 4.86
CA PRO A 446 15.43 -1.44 4.88
C PRO A 446 16.61 -1.70 3.94
N GLY A 447 17.13 -0.63 3.33
CA GLY A 447 18.27 -0.67 2.41
C GLY A 447 19.60 -0.31 3.04
N ALA A 448 19.58 0.32 4.21
CA ALA A 448 20.78 0.75 4.94
C ALA A 448 20.65 0.40 6.43
N PHE A 449 21.77 0.08 7.06
CA PHE A 449 21.82 -0.38 8.44
C PHE A 449 22.95 0.29 9.22
N ALA A 450 22.73 0.53 10.51
CA ALA A 450 23.75 0.98 11.44
C ALA A 450 23.56 0.29 12.79
N VAL A 451 24.67 -0.01 13.48
CA VAL A 451 24.63 -0.48 14.87
C VAL A 451 24.75 0.72 15.80
N ILE A 452 23.82 0.84 16.73
CA ILE A 452 23.84 1.86 17.79
C ILE A 452 23.85 1.19 19.16
N ARG A 453 24.45 1.83 20.16
CA ARG A 453 24.49 1.31 21.53
C ARG A 453 23.12 1.40 22.20
N GLU A 454 22.42 2.50 21.96
CA GLU A 454 21.11 2.82 22.48
C GLU A 454 20.42 3.80 21.54
N ILE A 455 19.09 3.87 21.59
CA ILE A 455 18.31 4.83 20.80
C ILE A 455 18.54 6.23 21.39
N PRO A 456 19.10 7.19 20.63
CA PRO A 456 19.40 8.51 21.15
C PRO A 456 18.11 9.29 21.41
N LEU A 457 17.93 9.73 22.66
CA LEU A 457 16.79 10.55 23.06
C LEU A 457 17.26 11.97 23.37
N GLY A 458 16.54 12.96 22.85
CA GLY A 458 16.75 14.37 23.20
C GLY A 458 16.22 14.71 24.59
N VAL A 459 16.41 15.96 25.01
CA VAL A 459 16.08 16.48 26.36
C VAL A 459 14.59 16.31 26.73
N SER A 460 13.71 16.20 25.74
CA SER A 460 12.26 15.96 25.92
C SER A 460 11.88 14.48 26.01
N GLY A 461 12.84 13.56 25.95
CA GLY A 461 12.62 12.12 25.86
C GLY A 461 12.16 11.63 24.48
N LYS A 462 12.12 12.50 23.46
CA LYS A 462 11.84 12.12 22.06
C LYS A 462 13.11 11.72 21.32
N LEU A 463 13.00 10.91 20.28
CA LEU A 463 14.10 10.53 19.40
C LEU A 463 14.88 11.76 18.89
N ASP A 464 16.20 11.76 19.09
CA ASP A 464 17.10 12.73 18.47
C ASP A 464 17.67 12.16 17.17
N LYS A 465 16.97 12.41 16.06
CA LYS A 465 17.39 11.97 14.73
C LYS A 465 18.75 12.53 14.31
N ARG A 466 19.19 13.67 14.85
CA ARG A 466 20.48 14.29 14.48
C ARG A 466 21.66 13.59 15.14
N ALA A 467 21.42 12.86 16.23
CA ALA A 467 22.41 12.07 16.92
C ALA A 467 22.58 10.66 16.32
N LEU A 468 21.75 10.28 15.34
CA LEU A 468 21.89 9.01 14.64
C LEU A 468 23.14 9.05 13.74
N PRO A 469 24.00 8.00 13.77
CA PRO A 469 25.10 7.90 12.84
C PRO A 469 24.58 7.69 11.41
N ALA A 470 25.41 7.95 10.40
CA ALA A 470 25.06 7.60 9.02
C ALA A 470 24.87 6.09 8.89
N ALA A 471 23.72 5.66 8.38
CA ALA A 471 23.48 4.26 8.05
C ALA A 471 24.33 3.84 6.85
N THR A 472 24.94 2.66 6.93
CA THR A 472 25.76 2.13 5.84
C THR A 472 24.87 1.26 4.96
N PRO A 473 24.77 1.54 3.64
CA PRO A 473 24.17 0.61 2.71
C PRO A 473 24.93 -0.73 2.75
N ILE A 474 24.23 -1.86 2.57
CA ILE A 474 24.82 -3.21 2.77
C ILE A 474 26.01 -3.53 1.84
N THR A 475 26.36 -2.69 0.86
CA THR A 475 27.54 -2.91 0.03
C THR A 475 28.86 -2.63 0.77
N ALA A 476 29.50 -3.72 1.21
CA ALA A 476 30.92 -3.76 1.50
C ALA A 476 31.74 -3.39 0.24
N ARG A 477 32.45 -2.27 0.31
CA ARG A 477 33.36 -1.73 -0.73
C ARG A 477 34.33 -2.80 -1.26
N ARG A 478 34.12 -3.22 -2.51
CA ARG A 478 35.20 -3.73 -3.37
C ARG A 478 35.28 -2.81 -4.60
N CYS A 479 36.21 -1.86 -4.58
CA CYS A 479 36.43 -0.97 -5.72
C CYS A 479 37.26 -1.69 -6.81
N ARG A 480 36.57 -2.15 -7.84
CA ARG A 480 37.14 -2.45 -9.17
C ARG A 480 36.85 -1.32 -10.15
N GLU A 481 37.89 -0.81 -10.80
CA GLU A 481 37.76 0.19 -11.87
C GLU A 481 37.21 -0.42 -13.17
N PRO A 482 36.44 0.35 -13.97
CA PRO A 482 35.89 -0.11 -15.23
C PRO A 482 36.97 -0.31 -16.31
N ALA A 483 37.19 -1.55 -16.72
CA ALA A 483 38.20 -1.92 -17.70
C ALA A 483 37.75 -1.67 -19.15
N THR A 484 36.47 -1.89 -19.45
CA THR A 484 35.91 -1.79 -20.81
C THR A 484 35.09 -0.50 -21.03
N ALA A 485 34.89 -0.12 -22.30
CA ALA A 485 34.04 1.01 -22.66
C ALA A 485 32.56 0.81 -22.29
N ALA A 486 32.10 -0.45 -22.23
CA ALA A 486 30.75 -0.77 -21.75
C ALA A 486 30.66 -0.63 -20.22
N GLU A 487 31.64 -1.12 -19.46
CA GLU A 487 31.70 -0.94 -18.01
C GLU A 487 31.79 0.56 -17.63
N ARG A 488 32.58 1.37 -18.36
CA ARG A 488 32.66 2.83 -18.12
C ARG A 488 31.31 3.53 -18.32
N ARG A 489 30.60 3.21 -19.40
CA ARG A 489 29.26 3.75 -19.67
C ARG A 489 28.25 3.32 -18.61
N MET A 490 28.26 2.04 -18.21
CA MET A 490 27.39 1.51 -17.16
C MET A 490 27.66 2.18 -15.79
N CYS A 491 28.93 2.33 -15.40
CA CYS A 491 29.29 3.07 -14.18
C CYS A 491 28.83 4.52 -14.26
N GLY A 492 28.91 5.15 -15.44
CA GLY A 492 28.36 6.48 -15.69
C GLY A 492 26.84 6.56 -15.53
N ILE A 493 26.09 5.55 -15.99
CA ILE A 493 24.64 5.44 -15.77
C ILE A 493 24.35 5.36 -14.26
N PHE A 494 25.03 4.46 -13.54
CA PHE A 494 24.85 4.31 -12.09
C PHE A 494 25.22 5.60 -11.34
N ALA A 495 26.34 6.23 -11.66
CA ALA A 495 26.78 7.48 -11.05
C ALA A 495 25.72 8.58 -11.20
N ARG A 496 25.11 8.72 -12.39
CA ARG A 496 24.00 9.65 -12.64
C ARG A 496 22.72 9.26 -11.90
N LEU A 497 22.44 7.95 -11.82
CA LEU A 497 21.22 7.42 -11.21
C LEU A 497 21.22 7.59 -9.68
N PHE A 498 22.38 7.38 -9.06
CA PHE A 498 22.56 7.40 -7.61
C PHE A 498 23.20 8.70 -7.08
N GLY A 499 23.63 9.60 -7.96
CA GLY A 499 24.30 10.85 -7.56
C GLY A 499 25.69 10.64 -6.95
N CYS A 500 26.34 9.50 -7.21
CA CYS A 500 27.64 9.14 -6.65
C CYS A 500 28.75 9.45 -7.65
N ARG A 501 29.92 9.93 -7.18
CA ARG A 501 31.09 10.17 -8.04
C ARG A 501 31.90 8.90 -8.33
N ASP A 502 31.97 7.99 -7.36
CA ASP A 502 32.78 6.78 -7.43
C ASP A 502 31.86 5.54 -7.39
N VAL A 503 31.53 5.00 -8.56
CA VAL A 503 30.81 3.73 -8.71
C VAL A 503 31.78 2.67 -9.23
N SER A 504 31.90 1.56 -8.50
CA SER A 504 32.65 0.39 -8.93
C SER A 504 31.82 -0.51 -9.85
N VAL A 505 32.48 -1.25 -10.74
CA VAL A 505 31.82 -2.27 -11.56
C VAL A 505 31.18 -3.39 -10.72
N ASP A 506 31.70 -3.61 -9.50
CA ASP A 506 31.21 -4.65 -8.61
C ASP A 506 30.13 -4.14 -7.64
N ASP A 507 29.74 -2.86 -7.74
CA ASP A 507 28.69 -2.30 -6.90
C ASP A 507 27.33 -2.93 -7.23
N SER A 508 26.62 -3.34 -6.18
CA SER A 508 25.26 -3.85 -6.31
C SER A 508 24.29 -2.69 -6.52
N PHE A 509 23.43 -2.80 -7.54
CA PHE A 509 22.34 -1.86 -7.78
C PHE A 509 21.50 -1.61 -6.51
N PHE A 510 21.06 -2.67 -5.83
CA PHE A 510 20.28 -2.55 -4.58
C PHE A 510 21.13 -2.07 -3.40
N GLY A 511 22.42 -2.42 -3.40
CA GLY A 511 23.35 -1.95 -2.40
C GLY A 511 23.62 -0.45 -2.43
N LEU A 512 23.52 0.19 -3.60
CA LEU A 512 23.57 1.65 -3.74
C LEU A 512 22.24 2.35 -3.38
N GLY A 513 21.27 1.64 -2.80
CA GLY A 513 19.93 2.15 -2.53
C GLY A 513 18.95 1.96 -3.69
N GLY A 514 19.31 1.13 -4.68
CA GLY A 514 18.45 0.83 -5.83
C GLY A 514 17.16 0.15 -5.41
N HIS A 515 16.08 0.49 -6.10
CA HIS A 515 14.74 -0.03 -5.86
C HIS A 515 14.00 -0.20 -7.19
N SER A 516 12.80 -0.77 -7.15
CA SER A 516 12.00 -1.09 -8.35
C SER A 516 11.90 0.08 -9.34
N LEU A 517 11.57 1.29 -8.88
CA LEU A 517 11.48 2.49 -9.72
C LEU A 517 12.84 2.93 -10.30
N LEU A 518 13.93 2.84 -9.52
CA LEU A 518 15.27 3.09 -10.04
C LEU A 518 15.72 2.01 -11.02
N ALA A 519 15.29 0.76 -10.84
CA ALA A 519 15.62 -0.34 -11.75
C ALA A 519 14.93 -0.08 -13.09
N ALA A 520 13.70 0.37 -13.02
CA ALA A 520 12.91 0.91 -14.12
C ALA A 520 13.66 2.03 -14.87
N ARG A 521 14.17 3.05 -14.16
CA ARG A 521 15.00 4.13 -14.73
C ARG A 521 16.30 3.62 -15.33
N LEU A 522 16.97 2.69 -14.64
CA LEU A 522 18.22 2.07 -15.08
C LEU A 522 18.01 1.35 -16.42
N ILE A 523 16.97 0.54 -16.55
CA ILE A 523 16.64 -0.20 -17.77
C ILE A 523 16.35 0.75 -18.92
N ALA A 524 15.58 1.82 -18.67
CA ALA A 524 15.31 2.83 -19.67
C ALA A 524 16.61 3.50 -20.18
N GLN A 525 17.54 3.84 -19.28
CA GLN A 525 18.84 4.41 -19.66
C GLN A 525 19.75 3.40 -20.37
N ILE A 526 19.77 2.15 -19.93
CA ILE A 526 20.51 1.08 -20.63
C ILE A 526 19.96 0.90 -22.05
N HIS A 527 18.64 0.91 -22.21
CA HIS A 527 18.03 0.78 -23.52
C HIS A 527 18.39 1.96 -24.43
N ALA A 528 18.33 3.18 -23.91
CA ALA A 528 18.70 4.38 -24.67
C ALA A 528 20.20 4.40 -25.06
N GLU A 529 21.10 3.99 -24.16
CA GLU A 529 22.55 4.12 -24.37
C GLU A 529 23.18 2.93 -25.11
N PHE A 530 22.60 1.73 -24.98
CA PHE A 530 23.13 0.50 -25.57
C PHE A 530 22.22 -0.16 -26.62
N GLY A 531 20.97 0.30 -26.78
CA GLY A 531 19.97 -0.33 -27.65
C GLY A 531 19.50 -1.71 -27.17
N VAL A 532 19.90 -2.13 -25.96
CA VAL A 532 19.58 -3.46 -25.41
C VAL A 532 18.31 -3.38 -24.58
N ARG A 533 17.36 -4.30 -24.80
CA ARG A 533 16.18 -4.47 -23.94
C ARG A 533 16.48 -5.49 -22.86
N LEU A 534 16.43 -5.06 -21.60
CA LEU A 534 16.60 -5.93 -20.43
C LEU A 534 15.27 -6.08 -19.71
N ASN A 535 14.92 -7.31 -19.34
CA ASN A 535 13.82 -7.56 -18.41
C ASN A 535 14.26 -7.09 -17.02
N VAL A 536 13.38 -6.44 -16.24
CA VAL A 536 13.68 -6.04 -14.86
C VAL A 536 14.16 -7.20 -14.00
N ARG A 537 13.66 -8.41 -14.24
CA ARG A 537 14.11 -9.62 -13.55
C ARG A 537 15.62 -9.84 -13.71
N ALA A 538 16.22 -9.42 -14.81
CA ALA A 538 17.68 -9.43 -14.99
C ALA A 538 18.40 -8.55 -13.96
N VAL A 539 17.83 -7.42 -13.57
CA VAL A 539 18.39 -6.56 -12.51
C VAL A 539 18.24 -7.26 -11.15
N PHE A 540 17.09 -7.87 -10.88
CA PHE A 540 16.82 -8.56 -9.61
C PHE A 540 17.52 -9.92 -9.44
N ASP A 541 17.81 -10.64 -10.53
CA ASP A 541 18.45 -11.95 -10.54
C ASP A 541 19.99 -11.85 -10.35
N THR A 542 20.57 -10.64 -10.39
CA THR A 542 22.01 -10.40 -10.13
C THR A 542 22.40 -10.39 -8.65
N ARG A 543 21.59 -10.99 -7.75
CA ARG A 543 21.94 -11.15 -6.32
C ARG A 543 23.33 -11.79 -6.19
N PRO A 544 24.17 -11.36 -5.24
CA PRO A 544 25.60 -11.65 -5.30
C PRO A 544 25.86 -13.13 -5.02
N ARG A 545 26.16 -13.88 -6.08
CA ARG A 545 27.09 -15.01 -5.97
C ARG A 545 28.38 -14.85 -6.77
N ARG A 546 28.54 -13.77 -7.54
CA ARG A 546 29.78 -13.19 -8.10
C ARG A 546 29.34 -12.07 -9.06
N GLY A 547 30.09 -10.97 -9.12
CA GLY A 547 29.74 -9.76 -9.90
C GLY A 547 29.43 -10.00 -11.38
N TRP A 548 28.92 -8.94 -12.02
CA TRP A 548 28.48 -8.89 -13.41
C TRP A 548 29.54 -9.47 -14.36
N ARG A 549 29.23 -10.57 -15.07
CA ARG A 549 30.09 -11.13 -16.12
C ARG A 549 29.65 -10.64 -17.52
N PRO A 550 30.59 -10.27 -18.41
CA PRO A 550 30.30 -10.15 -19.84
C PRO A 550 29.85 -11.50 -20.41
N GLY A 551 28.74 -11.55 -21.17
CA GLY A 551 28.30 -12.73 -21.93
C GLY A 551 27.11 -13.55 -21.38
N TRP A 552 26.43 -13.10 -20.32
CA TRP A 552 25.36 -13.87 -19.65
C TRP A 552 24.05 -14.06 -20.46
N TRP A 553 23.92 -13.41 -21.62
CA TRP A 553 22.72 -13.40 -22.47
C TRP A 553 22.52 -14.64 -23.37
N THR A 554 23.27 -15.75 -23.18
CA THR A 554 23.29 -16.84 -24.17
C THR A 554 22.82 -18.24 -23.73
N ARG A 555 22.43 -18.54 -22.49
CA ARG A 555 21.94 -19.91 -22.14
C ARG A 555 20.90 -19.94 -21.03
N GLN A 556 19.74 -20.54 -21.33
CA GLN A 556 18.69 -20.96 -20.38
C GLN A 556 18.57 -22.50 -20.42
N ASN A 557 18.65 -23.17 -19.27
CA ASN A 557 17.70 -24.24 -18.87
C ASN A 557 17.99 -24.85 -17.48
N CYS A 558 16.90 -24.96 -16.71
CA CYS A 558 16.47 -25.94 -15.69
C CYS A 558 17.45 -26.54 -14.66
N ALA A 559 17.11 -26.43 -13.36
CA ALA A 559 16.54 -27.53 -12.56
C ALA A 559 16.24 -27.10 -11.11
N VAL A 560 15.17 -27.69 -10.53
CA VAL A 560 14.67 -27.52 -9.15
C VAL A 560 14.88 -28.83 -8.38
N PRO A 561 15.19 -28.80 -7.07
CA PRO A 561 14.87 -29.91 -6.18
C PRO A 561 13.85 -29.53 -5.10
N ALA A 562 12.93 -30.48 -4.86
CA ALA A 562 11.90 -30.47 -3.83
C ALA A 562 12.43 -30.84 -2.44
N ARG A 563 11.74 -30.43 -1.37
CA ARG A 563 11.43 -31.27 -0.19
C ARG A 563 10.44 -30.63 0.80
N ASN A 564 9.60 -31.51 1.34
CA ASN A 564 8.53 -31.35 2.35
C ASN A 564 9.04 -30.97 3.75
N SER A 565 8.20 -30.29 4.54
CA SER A 565 7.52 -30.91 5.69
C SER A 565 6.63 -29.91 6.44
N SER A 566 5.45 -30.39 6.84
CA SER A 566 4.42 -29.67 7.58
C SER A 566 4.50 -30.04 9.06
N GLN A 567 4.33 -29.06 9.95
CA GLN A 567 4.01 -29.30 11.36
C GLN A 567 2.77 -28.49 11.74
N ARG A 568 1.69 -29.21 12.04
CA ARG A 568 0.45 -28.67 12.61
C ARG A 568 0.61 -28.59 14.14
N LEU A 569 0.34 -27.41 14.70
CA LEU A 569 0.10 -27.25 16.14
C LEU A 569 -1.33 -27.71 16.47
N ALA A 570 -1.44 -28.80 17.22
CA ALA A 570 -2.70 -29.34 17.71
C ALA A 570 -3.23 -28.50 18.88
N ARG A 571 -4.44 -27.94 18.72
CA ARG A 571 -5.21 -27.38 19.84
C ARG A 571 -5.59 -28.50 20.81
N HIS A 572 -5.09 -28.43 22.04
CA HIS A 572 -5.58 -29.28 23.13
C HIS A 572 -6.97 -28.84 23.57
N GLY A 573 -7.98 -29.59 23.11
CA GLY A 573 -9.29 -29.65 23.75
C GLY A 573 -9.23 -30.62 24.94
N ARG A 574 -9.41 -30.10 26.15
CA ARG A 574 -10.03 -30.79 27.29
C ARG A 574 -10.30 -29.78 28.40
N ARG A 575 -11.54 -29.79 28.90
CA ARG A 575 -11.97 -29.06 30.09
C ARG A 575 -11.15 -29.51 31.30
N CYS A 576 -10.14 -28.76 31.68
CA CYS A 576 -9.59 -28.81 33.03
C CYS A 576 -10.28 -27.73 33.87
N ARG A 577 -10.94 -28.12 34.96
CA ARG A 577 -11.29 -27.18 36.03
C ARG A 577 -9.97 -26.60 36.55
N ILE A 578 -9.73 -25.32 36.26
CA ILE A 578 -8.61 -24.56 36.81
C ILE A 578 -8.92 -24.36 38.30
N PRO A 579 -8.01 -24.66 39.24
CA PRO A 579 -8.19 -24.29 40.64
C PRO A 579 -8.24 -22.76 40.73
N SER A 580 -9.38 -22.20 41.15
CA SER A 580 -9.48 -20.77 41.42
C SER A 580 -8.71 -20.45 42.71
N TRP A 581 -7.90 -19.40 42.65
CA TRP A 581 -7.11 -18.92 43.76
C TRP A 581 -7.99 -18.50 44.95
N ARG A 582 -7.69 -18.99 46.16
CA ARG A 582 -8.18 -18.41 47.42
C ARG A 582 -7.38 -17.16 47.73
N CYS A 583 -7.73 -16.03 47.14
CA CYS A 583 -7.34 -14.73 47.65
C CYS A 583 -8.61 -14.05 48.15
N GLY A 584 -8.85 -14.13 49.47
CA GLY A 584 -10.03 -13.51 50.09
C GLY A 584 -10.56 -14.18 51.36
N SER A 585 -10.06 -15.35 51.78
CA SER A 585 -10.68 -16.10 52.89
C SER A 585 -9.94 -16.08 54.24
N THR A 586 -8.94 -15.23 54.45
CA THR A 586 -8.15 -15.25 55.71
C THR A 586 -7.93 -13.93 56.42
N THR A 587 -8.53 -12.82 55.99
CA THR A 587 -8.50 -11.57 56.77
C THR A 587 -9.84 -10.87 56.70
N GLY A 588 -10.54 -10.79 57.84
CA GLY A 588 -11.73 -9.96 58.04
C GLY A 588 -11.46 -8.45 58.04
N CYS A 589 -10.53 -8.00 57.19
CA CYS A 589 -10.24 -6.60 56.93
C CYS A 589 -10.50 -6.35 55.44
N GLU A 590 -11.41 -5.40 55.14
CA GLU A 590 -11.63 -4.84 53.82
C GLU A 590 -10.36 -4.12 53.32
N ALA A 591 -9.33 -4.86 52.93
CA ALA A 591 -8.11 -4.31 52.37
C ALA A 591 -8.20 -4.33 50.83
N PRO A 592 -8.02 -3.20 50.13
CA PRO A 592 -8.09 -3.11 48.67
C PRO A 592 -6.83 -3.66 47.99
N THR A 593 -6.15 -4.65 48.59
CA THR A 593 -4.86 -5.18 48.14
C THR A 593 -4.94 -5.92 46.79
N THR A 594 -6.15 -6.16 46.27
CA THR A 594 -6.39 -6.77 44.95
C THR A 594 -7.28 -5.93 44.03
N SER A 595 -7.60 -4.67 44.37
CA SER A 595 -8.46 -3.84 43.51
C SER A 595 -7.64 -3.08 42.45
N SER A 596 -7.99 -3.25 41.19
CA SER A 596 -7.51 -2.38 40.10
C SER A 596 -8.54 -1.26 39.84
N THR A 597 -8.22 -0.05 40.29
CA THR A 597 -9.08 1.13 40.07
C THR A 597 -8.64 1.89 38.83
N TRP A 598 -9.58 2.14 37.92
CA TRP A 598 -9.35 2.89 36.68
C TRP A 598 -10.22 4.14 36.64
N HIS A 599 -9.59 5.31 36.50
CA HIS A 599 -10.27 6.59 36.37
C HIS A 599 -10.27 7.07 34.91
N TRP A 600 -11.44 7.42 34.39
CA TRP A 600 -11.63 7.94 33.04
C TRP A 600 -12.29 9.30 33.12
N ARG A 601 -11.70 10.32 32.47
CA ARG A 601 -12.32 11.64 32.31
C ARG A 601 -13.00 11.71 30.95
N PHE A 602 -14.28 12.07 30.96
CA PHE A 602 -15.09 12.21 29.75
C PHE A 602 -15.51 13.67 29.57
N GLY A 603 -15.60 14.12 28.31
CA GLY A 603 -16.21 15.41 27.98
C GLY A 603 -17.69 15.46 28.35
N SER A 604 -18.23 16.68 28.51
CA SER A 604 -19.61 16.92 28.95
C SER A 604 -20.69 16.35 28.03
N THR A 605 -20.36 16.05 26.78
CA THR A 605 -21.28 15.56 25.74
C THR A 605 -21.51 14.05 25.77
N VAL A 606 -20.82 13.30 26.64
CA VAL A 606 -20.95 11.83 26.72
C VAL A 606 -22.27 11.42 27.36
N ARG A 607 -23.04 10.57 26.67
CA ARG A 607 -24.27 9.98 27.22
C ARG A 607 -23.96 8.86 28.22
N TRP A 608 -24.18 9.12 29.51
CA TRP A 608 -24.01 8.16 30.61
C TRP A 608 -24.76 6.84 30.41
N THR A 609 -25.91 6.85 29.74
CA THR A 609 -26.68 5.64 29.43
C THR A 609 -25.91 4.69 28.50
N ARG A 610 -25.20 5.22 27.49
CA ARG A 610 -24.37 4.40 26.59
C ARG A 610 -23.18 3.79 27.33
N LEU A 611 -22.53 4.54 28.23
CA LEU A 611 -21.44 4.04 29.09
C LEU A 611 -21.91 2.91 30.04
N ARG A 612 -23.13 3.02 30.58
CA ARG A 612 -23.70 1.96 31.45
C ARG A 612 -24.05 0.71 30.65
N CYS A 613 -24.61 0.86 29.45
CA CYS A 613 -24.93 -0.28 28.59
C CYS A 613 -23.68 -1.03 28.12
N SER A 614 -22.61 -0.32 27.72
CA SER A 614 -21.37 -0.97 27.25
C SER A 614 -20.70 -1.84 28.32
N ARG A 615 -20.75 -1.41 29.59
CA ARG A 615 -20.24 -2.21 30.72
C ARG A 615 -21.09 -3.43 31.06
N ARG A 616 -22.38 -3.43 30.72
CA ARG A 616 -23.28 -4.57 30.96
C ARG A 616 -23.22 -5.62 29.83
N SER A 617 -22.84 -5.22 28.62
CA SER A 617 -22.70 -6.12 27.47
C SER A 617 -21.35 -6.84 27.39
N THR A 618 -20.38 -6.48 28.24
CA THR A 618 -19.10 -7.18 28.39
C THR A 618 -19.15 -8.06 29.64
N THR A 619 -19.62 -9.29 29.50
CA THR A 619 -19.24 -10.36 30.45
C THR A 619 -17.78 -10.69 30.20
N TRP A 620 -16.93 -10.32 31.17
CA TRP A 620 -15.50 -10.65 31.21
C TRP A 620 -15.25 -12.15 31.34
#